data_AF-A0A9Q3C0R1-F1
#
_entry.id   AF-A0A9Q3C0R1-F1
#
_cell.length_a   1.000
_cell.length_b   1.000
_cell.length_c   1.000
_cell.angle_alpha   90.00
_cell.angle_beta   90.00
_cell.angle_gamma   90.00
#
_symmetry.space_group_name_H-M   'P 1'
#
loop_
_entity.id
_entity.type
_entity.pdbx_description
1 polymer ?
#
loop_
_entity_poly.entity_id
_entity_poly.type
_entity_poly.pdbx_seq_one_letter_code
_entity_poly.pdbx_strand_id
1 'polypeptide(L)' 'MLSSRKNTYTPQDIVEVEDSPGPVKNIIKARKSRLNGKDQRQYLVRFKKQTGHKDKWLAGDAIPDGNLHLGRFRASRRGE' A
#
# COMPACT_ATOMS: atom_id res chain seq x y z
N MET A 1 46.40 33.18 10.35
CA MET A 1 46.39 31.87 9.68
C MET A 1 45.01 31.25 9.83
N LEU A 2 44.35 30.94 8.70
CA LEU A 2 42.98 30.42 8.63
C LEU A 2 42.89 29.01 9.22
N SER A 3 42.14 28.82 10.32
CA SER A 3 41.73 27.49 10.78
C SER A 3 40.45 27.07 10.06
N SER A 4 40.61 26.28 9.00
CA SER A 4 39.51 25.61 8.30
C SER A 4 38.82 24.61 9.21
N ARG A 5 37.61 24.94 9.67
CA ARG A 5 36.70 23.97 10.29
C ARG A 5 36.20 23.03 9.21
N LYS A 6 36.66 21.78 9.21
CA LYS A 6 36.14 20.72 8.34
C LYS A 6 34.77 20.33 8.86
N ASN A 7 33.71 20.79 8.19
CA ASN A 7 32.35 20.35 8.46
C ASN A 7 32.17 18.96 7.82
N THR A 8 32.20 17.90 8.63
CA THR A 8 31.85 16.55 8.18
C THR A 8 30.32 16.46 8.19
N TYR A 9 29.70 16.58 7.01
CA TYR A 9 28.28 16.30 6.81
C TYR A 9 28.12 14.80 6.63
N THR A 10 27.72 14.08 7.69
CA THR A 10 27.21 12.73 7.55
C THR A 10 25.84 12.82 6.87
N PRO A 11 25.63 12.24 5.68
CA PRO A 11 24.29 12.15 5.13
C PRO A 11 23.46 11.29 6.08
N GLN A 12 22.51 11.93 6.76
CA GLN A 12 21.52 11.24 7.58
C GLN A 12 20.76 10.28 6.67
N ASP A 13 20.78 9.02 7.08
CA ASP A 13 19.96 7.93 6.58
C ASP A 13 18.57 8.47 6.22
N ILE A 14 18.21 8.38 4.93
CA ILE A 14 16.89 8.76 4.47
C ILE A 14 15.96 7.71 5.06
N VAL A 15 15.36 8.02 6.20
CA VAL A 15 14.34 7.16 6.81
C VAL A 15 13.22 7.06 5.79
N GLU A 16 13.20 5.95 5.05
CA GLU A 16 12.09 5.56 4.20
C GLU A 16 10.89 5.47 5.13
N VAL A 17 10.09 6.55 5.16
CA VAL A 17 8.86 6.60 5.93
C VAL A 17 8.03 5.46 5.39
N GLU A 18 8.03 4.34 6.11
CA GLU A 18 7.13 3.24 5.83
C GLU A 18 5.73 3.84 5.91
N ASP A 19 5.16 4.15 4.74
CA ASP A 19 3.77 4.54 4.52
C ASP A 19 2.95 3.28 4.84
N SER A 20 2.94 2.91 6.12
CA SER A 20 2.14 1.84 6.66
C SER A 20 0.74 2.14 6.20
N PRO A 21 0.18 1.33 5.30
CA PRO A 21 -1.08 1.66 4.67
C PRO A 21 -2.11 1.81 5.79
N GLY A 22 -2.67 3.03 5.90
CA GLY A 22 -3.63 3.34 6.95
C GLY A 22 -4.82 2.36 6.97
N PRO A 23 -5.72 2.46 7.95
CA PRO A 23 -6.79 1.48 8.10
C PRO A 23 -7.64 1.37 6.84
N VAL A 24 -7.90 0.16 6.37
CA VAL A 24 -8.66 -0.11 5.15
C VAL A 24 -10.13 0.26 5.37
N LYS A 25 -10.72 0.97 4.39
CA LYS A 25 -12.16 1.26 4.35
C LYS A 25 -12.90 0.11 3.70
N ASN A 26 -12.56 -0.20 2.45
CA ASN A 26 -13.18 -1.26 1.66
C ASN A 26 -12.35 -1.61 0.41
N ILE A 27 -12.66 -2.77 -0.18
CA ILE A 27 -12.17 -3.18 -1.49
C ILE A 27 -13.25 -2.83 -2.53
N ILE A 28 -12.83 -2.20 -3.61
CA ILE A 28 -13.74 -1.68 -4.65
C ILE A 28 -13.78 -2.62 -5.85
N LYS A 29 -12.61 -3.08 -6.29
CA LYS A 29 -12.46 -3.90 -7.50
C LYS A 29 -11.43 -4.99 -7.29
N ALA A 30 -11.51 -6.02 -8.11
CA ALA A 30 -10.48 -7.04 -8.25
C ALA A 30 -10.07 -7.12 -9.72
N ARG A 31 -8.79 -7.40 -9.98
CA ARG A 31 -8.25 -7.69 -11.31
C ARG A 31 -7.24 -8.83 -11.24
N LYS A 32 -7.03 -9.50 -12.36
CA LYS A 32 -5.88 -10.41 -12.54
C LYS A 32 -4.74 -9.59 -13.14
N SER A 33 -3.55 -9.73 -12.59
CA SER A 33 -2.35 -9.04 -13.10
C SER A 33 -1.14 -9.93 -12.96
N ARG A 34 -0.24 -9.87 -13.94
CA ARG A 34 1.03 -10.58 -13.90
C ARG A 34 2.09 -9.66 -13.32
N LEU A 35 2.65 -10.01 -12.17
CA LEU A 35 3.72 -9.26 -11.50
C LEU A 35 4.90 -10.21 -11.28
N ASN A 36 6.12 -9.80 -11.65
CA ASN A 36 7.32 -10.64 -11.58
C ASN A 36 7.14 -12.03 -12.24
N GLY A 37 6.45 -12.06 -13.39
CA GLY A 37 6.20 -13.29 -14.14
C GLY A 37 5.12 -14.21 -13.56
N LYS A 38 4.58 -13.90 -12.37
CA LYS A 38 3.53 -14.69 -11.70
C LYS A 38 2.16 -14.03 -11.88
N ASP A 39 1.18 -14.81 -12.26
CA ASP A 39 -0.22 -14.39 -12.27
C ASP A 39 -0.74 -14.29 -10.84
N GLN A 40 -1.17 -13.09 -10.46
CA GLN A 40 -1.73 -12.83 -9.14
C GLN A 40 -3.02 -12.02 -9.23
N ARG A 41 -3.88 -12.20 -8.23
CA ARG A 41 -5.07 -11.36 -8.05
C ARG A 41 -4.69 -10.12 -7.26
N GLN A 42 -5.02 -8.96 -7.82
CA GLN A 42 -4.90 -7.69 -7.13
C GLN A 42 -6.28 -7.11 -6.83
N TYR A 43 -6.35 -6.38 -5.74
CA TYR A 43 -7.56 -5.76 -5.22
C TYR A 43 -7.34 -4.27 -5.09
N LEU A 44 -8.28 -3.47 -5.59
CA LEU A 44 -8.25 -2.02 -5.44
C LEU A 44 -8.76 -1.68 -4.04
N VAL A 45 -7.83 -1.33 -3.16
CA VAL A 45 -8.06 -1.04 -1.76
C VAL A 45 -8.20 0.47 -1.57
N ARG A 46 -9.30 0.87 -0.93
CA ARG A 46 -9.50 2.24 -0.47
C ARG A 46 -9.25 2.33 1.02
N PHE A 47 -8.43 3.29 1.41
CA PHE A 47 -8.08 3.54 2.81
C PHE A 47 -9.03 4.55 3.47
N LYS A 48 -9.21 4.45 4.79
CA LYS A 48 -10.01 5.41 5.56
C LYS A 48 -9.33 6.78 5.52
N LYS A 49 -10.15 7.84 5.52
CA LYS A 49 -9.71 9.25 5.47
C LYS A 49 -8.86 9.62 4.24
N GLN A 50 -8.79 8.75 3.23
CA GLN A 50 -8.14 9.05 1.96
C GLN A 50 -9.20 9.17 0.86
N THR A 51 -9.03 10.19 0.01
CA THR A 51 -9.85 10.41 -1.20
C THR A 51 -9.47 9.39 -2.28
N GLY A 52 -10.41 9.04 -3.17
CA GLY A 52 -10.25 7.98 -4.18
C GLY A 52 -9.01 8.07 -5.09
N HIS A 53 -8.33 9.22 -5.15
CA HIS A 53 -7.03 9.36 -5.83
C HIS A 53 -5.88 8.57 -5.16
N LYS A 54 -6.05 8.13 -3.91
CA LYS A 54 -5.04 7.35 -3.18
C LYS A 54 -5.39 5.86 -3.06
N ASP A 55 -6.37 5.38 -3.85
CA ASP A 55 -6.68 3.96 -3.89
C ASP A 55 -5.48 3.19 -4.48
N LYS A 56 -5.06 2.10 -3.82
CA LYS A 56 -3.90 1.30 -4.24
C LYS A 56 -4.32 -0.10 -4.66
N TRP A 57 -3.69 -0.63 -5.70
CA TRP A 57 -3.82 -2.04 -6.07
C TRP A 57 -2.87 -2.89 -5.23
N LEU A 58 -3.41 -3.74 -4.37
CA LEU A 58 -2.63 -4.60 -3.48
C LEU A 58 -2.91 -6.08 -3.76
N ALA A 59 -1.90 -6.92 -3.59
CA ALA A 59 -2.08 -8.37 -3.52
C ALA A 59 -2.86 -8.74 -2.25
N GLY A 60 -3.56 -9.87 -2.24
CA GLY A 60 -4.39 -10.27 -1.10
C GLY A 60 -3.64 -10.29 0.23
N ASP A 61 -2.38 -10.75 0.21
CA ASP A 61 -1.50 -10.84 1.38
C ASP A 61 -0.99 -9.47 1.86
N ALA A 62 -0.97 -8.46 0.98
CA ALA A 62 -0.50 -7.12 1.30
C ALA A 62 -1.61 -6.21 1.86
N ILE A 63 -2.83 -6.72 2.02
CA ILE A 63 -3.98 -5.96 2.53
C ILE A 63 -4.03 -6.09 4.06
N PRO A 64 -3.97 -4.98 4.82
CA PRO A 64 -4.24 -5.00 6.25
C PRO A 64 -5.63 -5.57 6.54
N ASP A 65 -5.72 -6.54 7.45
CA ASP A 65 -6.96 -7.27 7.74
C ASP A 65 -7.63 -7.88 6.48
N GLY A 66 -6.79 -8.33 5.54
CA GLY A 66 -7.21 -8.78 4.21
C GLY A 66 -8.34 -9.80 4.24
N ASN A 67 -8.31 -10.78 5.15
CA ASN A 67 -9.36 -11.80 5.27
C ASN A 67 -10.75 -11.21 5.51
N LEU A 68 -10.88 -10.21 6.39
CA LEU A 68 -12.14 -9.57 6.70
C LEU A 68 -12.67 -8.78 5.48
N HIS A 69 -11.80 -7.97 4.88
CA HIS A 69 -12.18 -7.11 3.76
C HIS A 69 -12.45 -7.90 2.48
N LEU A 70 -11.63 -8.92 2.18
CA LEU A 70 -11.82 -9.84 1.07
C LEU A 70 -13.08 -10.68 1.25
N GLY A 71 -13.38 -11.13 2.47
CA GLY A 71 -14.60 -11.86 2.79
C GLY A 71 -15.84 -11.03 2.47
N ARG A 72 -15.90 -9.78 2.96
CA ARG A 72 -17.00 -8.84 2.67
C ARG A 72 -17.15 -8.57 1.17
N PHE A 73 -16.04 -8.31 0.48
CA PHE A 73 -16.04 -8.04 -0.96
C PHE A 73 -16.50 -9.26 -1.79
N ARG A 74 -16.07 -10.47 -1.42
CA ARG A 74 -16.51 -11.71 -2.08
C ARG A 74 -17.98 -11.98 -1.82
N ALA A 75 -18.47 -11.71 -0.61
CA ALA A 75 -19.88 -11.86 -0.27
C ALA A 75 -20.76 -10.91 -1.11
N SER A 76 -20.36 -9.64 -1.24
CA SER A 76 -21.14 -8.66 -2.01
C SER A 76 -21.22 -8.97 -3.51
N ARG A 77 -20.26 -9.72 -4.07
CA ARG A 77 -20.25 -10.10 -5.50
C ARG A 77 -20.94 -11.42 -5.82
N ARG A 78 -21.43 -12.16 -4.82
CA ARG A 78 -22.15 -13.43 -5.03
C ARG A 78 -23.66 -13.25 -5.22
N GLY A 79 -24.19 -12.07 -4.87
CA GLY A 79 -25.62 -11.74 -5.01
C GLY A 79 -25.94 -10.87 -6.22
N GLU A 80 -24.98 -10.68 -7.12
CA GLU A 80 -25.10 -9.97 -8.40
C GLU A 80 -24.83 -10.97 -9.52
#